data_AF-A0A6S7KB19-F1
#
_entry.id   AF-A0A6S7KB19-F1
#
_cell.length_a   1.000
_cell.length_b   1.000
_cell.length_c   1.000
_cell.angle_alpha   90.00
_cell.angle_beta   90.00
_cell.angle_gamma   90.00
#
_symmetry.space_group_name_H-M   'P 1'
#
loop_
_entity.id
_entity.type
_entity.pdbx_description
1 polymer ?
#
loop_
_entity_poly.entity_id
_entity_poly.type
_entity_poly.pdbx_seq_one_letter_code
_entity_poly.pdbx_strand_id
1 'polypeptide(L)'
;VYNKSQAAAIDGTLAALRLPFPIPRISFVQGPPGTGKSHTIIGLIKSYLKSREIDLKAEKGNRLPGSKVAVQHQALGKILLCAPSNAAVYVLLRRMIAEMKYQTDKNGAVKSSKNCGSINLVCVGRTSILHPEVLPFALDTLAKVEVSKRSRNRLEQEKIAQRKVEATREKIEDLEKKGYQLRLAGFQDESEE
;
A
#
# COMPACT_ATOMS: atom_id res chain seq x y z
N VAL A 1 -18.51 -19.56 4.58
CA VAL A 1 -19.88 -19.31 4.10
C VAL A 1 -20.65 -18.68 5.24
N TYR A 2 -21.36 -17.58 5.00
CA TYR A 2 -22.14 -16.90 6.03
C TYR A 2 -23.57 -17.44 6.07
N ASN A 3 -24.13 -17.62 7.27
CA ASN A 3 -25.56 -17.92 7.40
C ASN A 3 -26.41 -16.64 7.14
N LYS A 4 -27.73 -16.80 7.10
CA LYS A 4 -28.66 -15.69 6.81
C LYS A 4 -28.50 -14.49 7.74
N SER A 5 -28.33 -14.72 9.06
CA SER A 5 -28.20 -13.62 10.03
C SER A 5 -26.85 -12.90 9.93
N GLN A 6 -25.76 -13.64 9.68
CA GLN A 6 -24.44 -13.08 9.43
C GLN A 6 -24.42 -12.26 8.14
N ALA A 7 -25.04 -12.76 7.07
CA ALA A 7 -25.15 -12.04 5.81
C ALA A 7 -25.96 -10.74 5.99
N ALA A 8 -27.12 -10.81 6.65
CA ALA A 8 -27.94 -9.64 6.95
C ALA A 8 -27.17 -8.57 7.77
N ALA A 9 -26.39 -8.99 8.77
CA ALA A 9 -25.56 -8.07 9.55
C ALA A 9 -24.48 -7.37 8.72
N ILE A 10 -23.82 -8.12 7.83
CA ILE A 10 -22.77 -7.58 6.94
C ILE A 10 -23.39 -6.63 5.92
N ASP A 11 -24.42 -7.06 5.21
CA ASP A 11 -25.03 -6.31 4.11
C ASP A 11 -25.76 -5.08 4.63
N GLY A 12 -26.49 -5.19 5.75
CA GLY A 12 -27.15 -4.05 6.40
C GLY A 12 -26.16 -2.98 6.86
N THR A 13 -25.02 -3.39 7.45
CA THR A 13 -23.97 -2.45 7.84
C THR A 13 -23.32 -1.79 6.60
N LEU A 14 -23.07 -2.56 5.54
CA LEU A 14 -22.50 -2.02 4.31
C LEU A 14 -23.45 -1.04 3.59
N ALA A 15 -24.75 -1.33 3.58
CA ALA A 15 -25.77 -0.44 3.03
C ALA A 15 -25.83 0.88 3.81
N ALA A 16 -25.76 0.83 5.14
CA ALA A 16 -25.73 2.03 5.98
C ALA A 16 -24.52 2.93 5.69
N LEU A 17 -23.36 2.35 5.37
CA LEU A 17 -22.14 3.09 5.00
C LEU A 17 -22.22 3.81 3.64
N ARG A 18 -23.18 3.46 2.78
CA ARG A 18 -23.38 4.05 1.45
C ARG A 18 -24.46 5.13 1.41
N LEU A 19 -25.12 5.42 2.53
CA LEU A 19 -26.13 6.45 2.57
C LEU A 19 -25.51 7.83 2.24
N PRO A 20 -26.21 8.69 1.49
CA PRO A 20 -25.63 9.90 0.88
C PRO A 20 -25.24 11.00 1.89
N PHE A 21 -25.65 10.86 3.16
CA PHE A 21 -25.40 11.85 4.20
C PHE A 21 -24.18 11.46 5.07
N PRO A 22 -23.23 12.38 5.33
CA PRO A 22 -22.03 12.13 6.12
C PRO A 22 -22.33 12.15 7.63
N ILE A 23 -23.36 11.42 8.04
CA ILE A 23 -23.77 11.29 9.43
C ILE A 23 -23.11 10.02 9.99
N PRO A 24 -22.45 10.08 11.17
CA PRO A 24 -21.94 8.89 11.83
C PRO A 24 -23.01 7.81 11.97
N ARG A 25 -22.68 6.58 11.58
CA ARG A 25 -23.58 5.43 11.67
C ARG A 25 -23.08 4.47 12.74
N ILE A 26 -24.00 3.99 13.57
CA ILE A 26 -23.72 3.00 14.60
C ILE A 26 -24.48 1.73 14.22
N SER A 27 -23.76 0.60 14.17
CA SER A 27 -24.33 -0.73 13.91
C SER A 27 -23.99 -1.64 15.08
N PHE A 28 -25.00 -2.31 15.62
CA PHE A 28 -24.84 -3.28 16.71
C PHE A 28 -24.98 -4.69 16.16
N VAL A 29 -23.94 -5.50 16.33
CA VAL A 29 -23.95 -6.92 15.95
C VAL A 29 -23.85 -7.76 17.21
N GLN A 30 -24.98 -8.34 17.62
CA GLN A 30 -25.05 -9.24 18.77
C GLN A 30 -24.93 -10.70 18.31
N GLY A 31 -24.15 -11.49 19.05
CA GLY A 31 -24.00 -12.91 18.78
C GLY A 31 -23.81 -13.71 20.06
N PRO A 32 -24.68 -14.70 20.36
CA PRO A 32 -24.45 -15.67 21.43
C PRO A 32 -23.09 -16.39 21.33
N PRO A 33 -22.65 -17.13 22.37
CA PRO A 33 -21.48 -18.00 22.29
C PRO A 33 -21.58 -18.94 21.07
N GLY A 34 -20.47 -19.14 20.35
CA GLY A 34 -20.43 -20.04 19.18
C GLY A 34 -21.01 -19.51 17.86
N THR A 35 -21.68 -18.35 17.81
CA THR A 35 -22.34 -17.86 16.57
C THR A 35 -21.42 -17.23 15.52
N GLY A 36 -20.09 -17.34 15.70
CA GLY A 36 -19.14 -16.88 14.71
C GLY A 36 -18.94 -15.36 14.62
N LYS A 37 -19.15 -14.60 15.70
CA LYS A 37 -18.94 -13.14 15.76
C LYS A 37 -17.66 -12.66 15.05
N SER A 38 -16.52 -13.28 15.36
CA SER A 38 -15.23 -12.94 14.72
C SER A 38 -15.24 -13.18 13.21
N HIS A 39 -15.91 -14.25 12.75
CA HIS A 39 -16.08 -14.52 11.32
C HIS A 39 -16.94 -13.45 10.65
N THR A 40 -18.02 -13.00 11.32
CA THR A 40 -18.86 -11.90 10.84
C THR A 40 -18.10 -10.57 10.74
N ILE A 41 -17.30 -10.22 11.75
CA ILE A 41 -16.45 -9.00 11.74
C ILE A 41 -15.48 -9.03 10.55
N ILE A 42 -14.81 -10.17 10.33
CA ILE A 42 -13.89 -10.33 9.19
C ILE A 42 -14.64 -10.24 7.86
N GLY A 43 -15.84 -10.83 7.78
CA GLY A 43 -16.72 -10.70 6.63
C GLY A 43 -17.11 -9.27 6.31
N LEU A 44 -17.46 -8.48 7.33
CA LEU A 44 -17.77 -7.06 7.18
C LEU A 44 -16.58 -6.28 6.61
N ILE A 45 -15.38 -6.49 7.17
CA ILE A 45 -14.14 -5.88 6.70
C ILE A 45 -13.88 -6.23 5.23
N LYS A 46 -13.99 -7.51 4.87
CA LYS A 46 -13.78 -7.99 3.49
C LYS A 46 -14.79 -7.40 2.52
N SER A 47 -16.08 -7.40 2.86
CA SER A 47 -17.15 -6.84 2.03
C SER A 47 -16.98 -5.34 1.82
N TYR A 48 -16.57 -4.60 2.86
CA TYR A 48 -16.27 -3.18 2.75
C TYR A 48 -15.08 -2.91 1.80
N LEU A 49 -13.97 -3.62 1.99
CA LEU A 49 -12.77 -3.43 1.16
C LEU A 49 -13.05 -3.77 -0.32
N LYS A 50 -13.80 -4.86 -0.57
CA LYS A 50 -14.20 -5.26 -1.91
C LYS A 50 -15.15 -4.24 -2.54
N SER A 51 -16.13 -3.73 -1.79
CA SER A 51 -17.00 -2.63 -2.25
C SER A 51 -16.18 -1.43 -2.69
N ARG A 52 -15.25 -0.97 -1.85
CA ARG A 52 -14.42 0.19 -2.15
C ARG A 52 -13.53 -0.04 -3.37
N GLU A 53 -13.00 -1.24 -3.56
CA GLU A 53 -12.23 -1.57 -4.75
C GLU A 53 -13.08 -1.47 -6.03
N ILE A 54 -14.34 -1.90 -5.98
CA ILE A 54 -15.28 -1.79 -7.10
C ILE A 54 -15.59 -0.32 -7.39
N ASP A 55 -15.92 0.46 -6.37
CA ASP A 55 -16.23 1.89 -6.51
C ASP A 55 -15.06 2.65 -7.17
N LEU A 56 -13.83 2.41 -6.69
CA LEU A 56 -12.62 3.02 -7.25
C LEU A 56 -12.33 2.58 -8.70
N LYS A 57 -12.73 1.37 -9.09
CA LYS A 57 -12.60 0.90 -10.48
C LYS A 57 -13.63 1.57 -11.39
N ALA A 58 -14.87 1.71 -10.94
CA ALA A 58 -15.93 2.41 -11.66
C ALA A 58 -15.57 3.90 -11.88
N GLU A 59 -15.08 4.57 -10.84
CA GLU A 59 -14.61 5.96 -10.91
C GLU A 59 -13.41 6.17 -11.84
N LYS A 60 -12.60 5.12 -12.09
CA LYS A 60 -11.51 5.17 -13.07
C LYS A 60 -12.01 4.94 -14.50
N GLY A 61 -13.00 4.07 -14.68
CA GLY A 61 -13.61 3.78 -15.99
C GLY A 61 -14.39 4.97 -16.56
N ASN A 62 -14.97 5.81 -15.70
CA ASN A 62 -15.73 7.00 -16.11
C ASN A 62 -14.87 8.25 -16.37
N ARG A 63 -13.53 8.13 -16.44
CA ARG A 63 -12.65 9.28 -16.65
C ARG A 63 -12.41 9.53 -18.13
N LEU A 64 -12.50 10.80 -18.51
CA LEU A 64 -12.02 11.26 -19.81
C LEU A 64 -10.51 10.96 -19.95
N PRO A 65 -10.07 10.36 -21.07
CA PRO A 65 -8.65 10.09 -21.31
C PRO A 65 -7.86 11.41 -21.33
N GLY A 66 -6.84 11.53 -20.47
CA GLY A 66 -5.97 12.72 -20.39
C GLY A 66 -6.16 13.61 -19.16
N SER A 67 -7.18 13.38 -18.32
CA SER A 67 -7.36 14.16 -17.09
C SER A 67 -6.30 13.80 -16.03
N LYS A 68 -5.30 14.67 -15.87
CA LYS A 68 -4.27 14.64 -14.81
C LYS A 68 -4.76 15.32 -13.53
N VAL A 69 -6.05 15.28 -13.20
CA VAL A 69 -6.49 15.63 -11.85
C VAL A 69 -5.84 14.61 -10.93
N ALA A 70 -4.80 15.07 -10.21
CA ALA A 70 -4.14 14.29 -9.19
C ALA A 70 -5.22 13.79 -8.26
N VAL A 71 -5.52 12.50 -8.35
CA VAL A 71 -6.35 11.82 -7.36
C VAL A 71 -5.54 11.93 -6.09
N GLN A 72 -5.81 12.98 -5.32
CA GLN A 72 -5.38 13.09 -3.94
C GLN A 72 -5.90 11.83 -3.28
N HIS A 73 -5.05 10.81 -3.22
CA HIS A 73 -5.20 9.58 -2.47
C HIS A 73 -6.66 9.30 -2.07
N GLN A 74 -7.52 8.92 -3.03
CA GLN A 74 -8.76 8.23 -2.70
C GLN A 74 -8.36 6.83 -2.24
N ALA A 75 -7.70 6.81 -1.09
CA ALA A 75 -7.21 5.64 -0.44
C ALA A 75 -8.43 4.79 -0.13
N LEU A 76 -8.33 3.50 -0.44
CA LEU A 76 -9.20 2.49 0.16
C LEU A 76 -9.42 2.88 1.63
N GLY A 77 -10.69 3.07 2.02
CA GLY A 77 -11.01 3.60 3.33
C GLY A 77 -10.28 2.83 4.42
N LYS A 78 -9.70 3.56 5.38
CA LYS A 78 -8.99 2.95 6.50
C LYS A 78 -10.00 2.34 7.47
N ILE A 79 -9.69 1.16 7.99
CA ILE A 79 -10.48 0.51 9.05
C ILE A 79 -9.60 0.47 10.30
N LEU A 80 -10.13 0.97 11.40
CA LEU A 80 -9.56 0.75 12.73
C LEU A 80 -10.26 -0.43 13.38
N LEU A 81 -9.51 -1.49 13.69
CA LEU A 81 -10.02 -2.66 14.40
C LEU A 81 -9.55 -2.63 15.85
N CYS A 82 -10.48 -2.62 16.79
CA CYS A 82 -10.21 -2.59 18.22
C CYS A 82 -10.86 -3.79 18.93
N ALA A 83 -10.27 -4.20 20.06
CA ALA A 83 -10.84 -5.17 20.98
C ALA A 83 -10.39 -4.83 22.41
N PRO A 84 -11.12 -5.30 23.45
CA PRO A 84 -10.83 -4.92 24.84
C PRO A 84 -9.53 -5.52 25.40
N SER A 85 -8.96 -6.55 24.75
CA SER A 85 -7.70 -7.17 25.18
C SER A 85 -6.79 -7.50 24.00
N ASN A 86 -5.47 -7.53 24.24
CA ASN A 86 -4.48 -7.91 23.21
C ASN A 86 -4.71 -9.32 22.67
N ALA A 87 -5.14 -10.25 23.53
CA ALA A 87 -5.48 -11.61 23.12
C ALA A 87 -6.66 -11.62 22.14
N ALA A 88 -7.69 -10.81 22.39
CA ALA A 88 -8.83 -10.69 21.48
C ALA A 88 -8.44 -10.06 20.13
N VAL A 89 -7.57 -9.04 20.15
CA VAL A 89 -6.99 -8.45 18.92
C VAL A 89 -6.22 -9.52 18.14
N TYR A 90 -5.36 -10.30 18.81
CA TYR A 90 -4.56 -11.34 18.17
C TYR A 90 -5.44 -12.41 17.50
N VAL A 91 -6.49 -12.89 18.16
CA VAL A 91 -7.43 -13.88 17.57
C VAL A 91 -8.07 -13.33 16.29
N LEU A 92 -8.49 -12.06 16.29
CA LEU A 92 -9.07 -11.42 15.09
C LEU A 92 -8.02 -11.26 13.99
N LEU A 93 -6.83 -10.76 14.32
CA LEU A 93 -5.74 -10.55 13.37
C LEU A 93 -5.29 -11.85 12.73
N ARG A 94 -5.09 -12.92 13.51
CA ARG A 94 -4.68 -14.23 13.00
C ARG A 94 -5.67 -14.77 11.97
N ARG A 95 -6.96 -14.71 12.29
CA ARG A 95 -8.03 -15.13 11.38
C ARG A 95 -8.09 -14.24 10.14
N MET A 96 -7.95 -12.92 10.30
CA MET A 96 -7.94 -11.98 9.18
C MET A 96 -6.73 -12.22 8.25
N ILE A 97 -5.53 -12.40 8.80
CA ILE A 97 -4.31 -12.67 8.04
C ILE A 97 -4.49 -13.94 7.19
N ALA A 98 -5.03 -15.01 7.78
CA ALA A 98 -5.34 -16.23 7.04
C ALA A 98 -6.32 -15.92 5.89
N GLU A 99 -7.46 -15.30 6.16
CA GLU A 99 -8.47 -15.02 5.13
C GLU A 99 -8.03 -14.03 4.04
N MET A 100 -7.03 -13.18 4.31
CA MET A 100 -6.55 -12.15 3.37
C MET A 100 -5.32 -12.60 2.58
N LYS A 101 -4.48 -13.49 3.11
CA LYS A 101 -3.33 -14.07 2.39
C LYS A 101 -3.74 -15.10 1.34
N TYR A 102 -4.80 -15.88 1.59
CA TYR A 102 -5.27 -16.93 0.68
C TYR A 102 -6.18 -16.43 -0.46
N GLN A 103 -6.27 -15.12 -0.69
CA GLN A 103 -6.94 -14.58 -1.88
C GLN A 103 -5.99 -14.65 -3.09
N THR A 104 -5.97 -15.80 -3.75
CA THR A 104 -5.38 -15.99 -5.08
C THR A 104 -6.29 -15.38 -6.15
N ASP A 105 -5.70 -14.77 -7.18
CA ASP A 105 -6.46 -14.33 -8.35
C ASP A 105 -6.98 -15.56 -9.12
N LYS A 106 -7.99 -15.39 -9.99
CA LYS A 106 -8.58 -16.50 -10.78
C LYS A 106 -7.57 -17.24 -11.67
N ASN A 107 -6.37 -16.69 -11.85
CA ASN A 107 -5.27 -17.24 -12.63
C ASN A 107 -4.14 -17.85 -11.76
N GLY A 108 -4.36 -18.07 -10.46
CA GLY A 108 -3.36 -18.66 -9.55
C GLY A 108 -2.20 -17.73 -9.15
N ALA A 109 -2.14 -16.51 -9.69
CA ALA A 109 -1.13 -15.52 -9.30
C ALA A 109 -1.51 -14.84 -7.97
N VAL A 110 -0.58 -14.84 -7.01
CA VAL A 110 -0.73 -14.13 -5.74
C VAL A 110 -0.55 -12.63 -6.00
N LYS A 111 -1.65 -11.88 -5.97
CA LYS A 111 -1.63 -10.41 -6.10
C LYS A 111 -1.24 -9.76 -4.75
N SER A 112 -0.10 -10.12 -4.17
CA SER A 112 0.36 -9.48 -2.92
C SER A 112 1.09 -8.16 -3.23
N SER A 113 0.33 -7.16 -3.68
CA SER A 113 0.86 -5.81 -3.84
C SER A 113 1.12 -5.11 -2.49
N LYS A 114 0.63 -5.69 -1.38
CA LYS A 114 0.65 -5.10 -0.04
C LYS A 114 1.20 -6.09 0.99
N ASN A 115 1.46 -5.61 2.21
CA ASN A 115 2.13 -6.42 3.24
C ASN A 115 1.29 -7.62 3.75
N CYS A 116 -0.04 -7.60 3.58
CA CYS A 116 -0.95 -8.66 4.02
C CYS A 116 -1.95 -9.01 2.91
N GLY A 117 -1.45 -9.53 1.79
CA GLY A 117 -2.27 -9.92 0.64
C GLY A 117 -2.84 -8.69 -0.06
N SER A 118 -4.17 -8.53 -0.01
CA SER A 118 -4.89 -7.42 -0.65
C SER A 118 -4.95 -6.13 0.20
N ILE A 119 -4.42 -6.14 1.44
CA ILE A 119 -4.44 -4.99 2.37
C ILE A 119 -3.07 -4.66 2.96
N ASN A 120 -2.94 -3.40 3.41
CA ASN A 120 -1.87 -2.97 4.28
C ASN A 120 -2.36 -3.11 5.72
N LEU A 121 -1.78 -4.04 6.46
CA LEU A 121 -2.06 -4.27 7.87
C LEU A 121 -1.00 -3.61 8.73
N VAL A 122 -1.43 -2.85 9.73
CA VAL A 122 -0.55 -2.21 10.72
C VAL A 122 -1.11 -2.49 12.12
N CYS A 123 -0.29 -3.08 12.99
CA CYS A 123 -0.60 -3.31 14.38
C CYS A 123 0.04 -2.20 15.22
N VAL A 124 -0.78 -1.51 16.02
CA VAL A 124 -0.34 -0.43 16.91
C VAL A 124 -0.31 -0.96 18.33
N GLY A 125 0.82 -0.82 19.00
CA GLY A 125 1.03 -1.30 20.37
C GLY A 125 2.48 -1.68 20.62
N ARG A 126 2.83 -1.96 21.88
CA ARG A 126 4.17 -2.39 22.27
C ARG A 126 4.50 -3.73 21.62
N THR A 127 5.65 -3.83 20.97
CA THR A 127 6.10 -5.08 20.33
C THR A 127 6.32 -6.22 21.34
N SER A 128 6.67 -5.92 22.59
CA SER A 128 6.90 -6.92 23.64
C SER A 128 5.66 -7.74 24.05
N ILE A 129 4.45 -7.23 23.81
CA ILE A 129 3.19 -7.90 24.19
C ILE A 129 2.45 -8.48 22.96
N LEU A 130 2.99 -8.27 21.76
CA LEU A 130 2.41 -8.79 20.52
C LEU A 130 2.88 -10.23 20.29
N HIS A 131 1.97 -11.04 19.78
CA HIS A 131 2.29 -12.42 19.42
C HIS A 131 3.30 -12.46 18.24
N PRO A 132 4.26 -13.41 18.20
CA PRO A 132 5.27 -13.49 17.14
C PRO A 132 4.73 -13.45 15.71
N GLU A 133 3.61 -14.13 15.45
CA GLU A 133 2.96 -14.13 14.13
C GLU A 133 2.51 -12.73 13.64
N VAL A 134 2.24 -11.79 14.55
CA VAL A 134 1.79 -10.43 14.20
C VAL A 134 2.89 -9.37 14.28
N LEU A 135 4.06 -9.68 14.84
CA LEU A 135 5.22 -8.78 14.92
C LEU A 135 5.66 -8.19 13.56
N PRO A 136 5.61 -8.93 12.43
CA PRO A 136 5.94 -8.35 11.12
C PRO A 136 5.02 -7.20 10.71
N PHE A 137 3.81 -7.12 11.28
CA PHE A 137 2.83 -6.08 11.02
C PHE A 137 2.87 -4.95 12.06
N ALA A 138 3.70 -5.05 13.10
CA ALA A 138 3.82 -4.01 14.11
C ALA A 138 4.41 -2.73 13.53
N LEU A 139 3.90 -1.58 13.98
CA LEU A 139 4.33 -0.27 13.49
C LEU A 139 5.85 -0.08 13.57
N ASP A 140 6.46 -0.41 14.71
CA ASP A 140 7.90 -0.29 14.92
C ASP A 140 8.71 -1.16 13.94
N THR A 141 8.24 -2.38 13.70
CA THR A 141 8.88 -3.30 12.74
C THR A 141 8.79 -2.74 11.33
N LEU A 142 7.61 -2.26 10.91
CA LEU A 142 7.39 -1.68 9.59
C LEU A 142 8.21 -0.39 9.39
N ALA A 143 8.29 0.46 10.41
CA ALA A 143 9.07 1.68 10.38
C ALA A 143 10.57 1.38 10.24
N LYS A 144 11.11 0.43 11.02
CA LYS A 144 12.51 -0.01 10.90
C LYS A 144 12.83 -0.51 9.50
N VAL A 145 11.94 -1.34 8.92
CA VAL A 145 12.11 -1.84 7.55
C VAL A 145 12.12 -0.70 6.53
N GLU A 146 11.21 0.27 6.67
CA GLU A 146 11.12 1.42 5.75
C GLU A 146 12.35 2.33 5.84
N VAL A 147 12.83 2.64 7.05
CA VAL A 147 14.04 3.44 7.27
C VAL A 147 15.27 2.75 6.66
N SER A 148 15.43 1.44 6.87
CA SER A 148 16.52 0.66 6.29
C SER A 148 16.44 0.57 4.76
N LYS A 149 15.23 0.52 4.19
CA LYS A 149 15.03 0.58 2.72
C LYS A 149 15.43 1.93 2.16
N ARG A 150 14.97 3.03 2.75
CA ARG A 150 15.32 4.39 2.31
C ARG A 150 16.82 4.64 2.35
N SER A 151 17.49 4.17 3.41
CA SER A 151 18.93 4.32 3.55
C SER A 151 19.69 3.60 2.43
N ARG A 152 19.30 2.36 2.10
CA ARG A 152 19.89 1.61 0.97
C ARG A 152 19.64 2.27 -0.38
N ASN A 153 18.41 2.71 -0.63
CA ASN A 153 18.07 3.40 -1.88
C ASN A 153 18.88 4.68 -2.06
N ARG A 154 19.12 5.44 -0.97
CA ARG A 154 19.96 6.64 -1.01
C ARG A 154 21.41 6.31 -1.37
N LEU A 155 21.98 5.27 -0.75
CA LEU A 155 23.33 4.78 -1.05
C LEU A 155 23.46 4.30 -2.51
N GLU A 156 22.46 3.59 -3.03
CA GLU A 156 22.44 3.17 -4.44
C GLU A 156 22.33 4.36 -5.39
N GLN A 157 21.46 5.33 -5.08
CA GLN A 157 21.32 6.56 -5.86
C GLN A 157 22.62 7.36 -5.88
N GLU A 158 23.31 7.45 -4.74
CA GLU A 158 24.59 8.14 -4.63
C GLU A 158 25.68 7.46 -5.48
N LYS A 159 25.77 6.13 -5.45
CA LYS A 159 26.68 5.37 -6.32
C LYS A 159 26.37 5.56 -7.81
N ILE A 160 25.09 5.58 -8.18
CA ILE A 160 24.67 5.83 -9.57
C ILE A 160 25.03 7.25 -10.00
N ALA A 161 24.82 8.23 -9.13
CA ALA A 161 25.19 9.62 -9.39
C ALA A 161 26.71 9.77 -9.57
N GLN A 162 27.51 9.17 -8.69
CA GLN A 162 28.98 9.18 -8.79
C GLN A 162 29.47 8.56 -10.10
N ARG A 163 28.94 7.41 -10.52
CA ARG A 163 29.29 6.78 -11.81
C ARG A 163 28.97 7.68 -13.00
N LYS A 164 27.87 8.43 -12.95
CA LYS A 164 27.51 9.39 -14.01
C LYS A 164 28.45 10.58 -14.03
N VAL A 165 28.85 11.09 -12.86
CA VAL A 165 29.83 12.18 -12.76
C VAL A 165 31.15 11.75 -13.38
N GLU A 166 31.65 10.56 -13.04
CA GLU A 166 32.92 10.04 -13.59
C GLU A 166 32.86 9.87 -15.11
N ALA A 167 31.79 9.26 -15.63
CA ALA A 167 31.61 9.09 -17.07
C ALA A 167 31.47 10.43 -17.82
N THR A 168 30.88 11.45 -17.19
CA THR A 168 30.81 12.79 -17.79
C THR A 168 32.18 13.46 -17.76
N ARG A 169 32.97 13.26 -16.70
CA ARG A 169 34.34 13.80 -16.59
C ARG A 169 35.25 13.21 -17.67
N GLU A 170 35.20 11.90 -17.89
CA GLU A 170 35.94 11.24 -18.98
C GLU A 170 35.57 11.83 -20.35
N LYS A 171 34.27 12.08 -20.60
CA LYS A 171 33.82 12.71 -21.85
C LYS A 171 34.31 14.14 -22.02
N ILE A 172 34.39 14.91 -20.93
CA ILE A 172 34.94 16.28 -20.96
C ILE A 172 36.41 16.22 -21.34
N GLU A 173 37.21 15.36 -20.69
CA GLU A 173 38.64 15.22 -21.01
C GLU A 173 38.88 14.78 -22.47
N ASP A 174 38.04 13.88 -23.00
CA ASP A 174 38.12 13.47 -24.40
C ASP A 174 37.75 14.60 -25.38
N LEU A 175 36.75 15.41 -25.06
CA LEU A 175 36.35 16.57 -25.86
C LEU A 175 37.42 17.67 -25.81
N GLU A 176 38.02 17.93 -24.65
CA GLU A 176 39.12 18.87 -24.49
C GLU A 176 40.34 18.47 -25.33
N LYS A 177 40.71 17.18 -25.30
CA LYS A 177 41.78 16.64 -26.16
C LYS A 177 41.47 16.83 -27.64
N LYS A 178 40.24 16.53 -28.08
CA LYS A 178 39.81 16.76 -29.47
C LYS A 178 39.86 18.24 -29.84
N GLY A 179 39.38 19.13 -28.97
CA GLY A 179 39.43 20.57 -29.17
C GLY A 179 40.85 21.11 -29.30
N TYR A 180 41.79 20.60 -28.49
CA TYR A 180 43.20 20.97 -28.58
C TYR A 180 43.83 20.53 -29.92
N GLN A 181 43.54 19.30 -30.36
CA GLN A 181 44.03 18.78 -31.64
C GLN A 181 43.50 19.58 -32.85
N LEU A 182 42.22 19.94 -32.85
CA LEU A 182 41.63 20.77 -33.91
C LEU A 182 42.25 22.17 -33.98
N ARG A 183 42.57 22.76 -32.81
CA ARG A 183 43.22 24.07 -32.72
C ARG A 183 44.66 24.04 -33.25
N LEU A 184 45.40 22.97 -33.00
CA LEU A 184 46.73 22.72 -33.58
C LEU A 184 46.68 22.47 -35.10
N ALA A 185 45.60 21.85 -35.59
CA ALA A 185 45.38 21.60 -37.01
C ALA A 185 44.99 22.86 -37.82
N GLY A 186 44.96 24.05 -37.20
CA GLY A 186 44.78 25.33 -37.89
C GLY A 186 43.34 25.72 -38.18
N PHE A 187 42.34 25.04 -37.62
CA PHE A 187 40.95 25.49 -37.69
C PHE A 187 40.70 26.57 -36.62
N GLN A 188 40.82 27.84 -37.01
CA GLN A 188 40.26 28.96 -36.25
C GLN A 188 38.75 29.01 -36.49
N ASP A 189 37.98 29.13 -35.41
CA ASP A 189 36.55 29.38 -35.44
C ASP A 189 36.33 30.81 -35.99
N GLU A 190 35.82 30.96 -37.22
CA GLU A 190 35.43 32.26 -37.80
C GLU A 190 34.07 32.73 -37.24
N SER A 191 33.90 32.72 -35.92
CA SER A 191 32.64 33.14 -35.29
C SER A 191 32.86 34.14 -34.15
N GLU A 192 33.49 35.26 -34.47
CA GLU A 192 33.25 36.55 -33.79
C GLU A 192 32.90 37.61 -34.85
N GLU A 193 31.60 37.77 -35.13
CA GLU A 193 30.95 39.01 -35.57
C GLU A 193 29.55 39.11 -34.94
#